data_AF-A0A819X676-F1
#
_entry.id   AF-A0A819X676-F1
#
_cell.length_a   1.000
_cell.length_b   1.000
_cell.length_c   1.000
_cell.angle_alpha   90.00
_cell.angle_beta   90.00
_cell.angle_gamma   90.00
#
_symmetry.space_group_name_H-M   'P 1'
#
loop_
_entity.id
_entity.type
_entity.pdbx_description
1 polymer ?
#
loop_
_entity_poly.entity_id
_entity_poly.type
_entity_poly.pdbx_seq_one_letter_code
_entity_poly.pdbx_strand_id
1 'polypeptide(L)'
;MLSLFNVCLKTPSLVPFVPNLLEQFLDGDGMDLSVIDDCLCAKPTSSHCIFGQNKHSLNLISECDYAPLYDHRLVITSVDSKANIFRNILSFFIILFQTLYVALYTGVIIVTRTPKYYNHSYVDLENDTCIYMCNVLTNTTYHFDYSNHGTFILYIFRLILLICSCIALLKEFIQILTQRERYFREFFLNLLEILTDSCGVIFAIDTNICSKYSSIRCKYQYDFGALGVACVWTTLLLAFVNSLKLGKYGLLFITIFLYGLAIYLHFICY
;
A
#
# COMPACT_ATOMS: atom_id res chain seq x y z
N MET A 1 2.11 0.81 0.55
CA MET A 1 1.46 1.06 -0.75
C MET A 1 0.03 1.61 -0.58
N LEU A 2 -0.60 1.42 0.59
CA LEU A 2 -2.01 1.77 0.82
C LEU A 2 -2.26 3.27 0.93
N SER A 3 -1.33 4.03 1.52
CA SER A 3 -1.53 5.45 1.77
C SER A 3 -1.45 6.30 0.49
N LEU A 4 -0.54 5.99 -0.42
CA LEU A 4 -0.43 6.63 -1.74
C LEU A 4 -1.65 6.35 -2.65
N PHE A 5 -2.41 5.28 -2.40
CA PHE A 5 -3.64 4.98 -3.15
C PHE A 5 -4.93 5.44 -2.46
N ASN A 6 -4.95 5.53 -1.13
CA ASN A 6 -5.98 6.32 -0.43
C ASN A 6 -5.96 7.78 -0.91
N VAL A 7 -4.79 8.30 -1.33
CA VAL A 7 -4.64 9.62 -1.94
C VAL A 7 -5.50 9.79 -3.19
N CYS A 8 -5.42 8.87 -4.14
CA CYS A 8 -6.26 8.90 -5.35
C CYS A 8 -7.74 8.61 -5.07
N LEU A 9 -8.06 7.88 -4.00
CA LEU A 9 -9.43 7.45 -3.71
C LEU A 9 -10.21 8.39 -2.78
N LYS A 10 -9.58 9.43 -2.23
CA LYS A 10 -10.19 10.35 -1.25
C LYS A 10 -10.00 11.83 -1.61
N THR A 11 -10.16 12.17 -2.89
CA THR A 11 -10.65 13.50 -3.29
C THR A 11 -12.14 13.45 -3.58
N PRO A 12 -12.98 13.55 -2.53
CA PRO A 12 -14.21 14.30 -2.61
C PRO A 12 -14.07 15.50 -1.68
N SER A 13 -13.47 16.56 -2.17
CA SER A 13 -13.62 17.91 -1.61
C SER A 13 -13.68 18.84 -2.82
N LEU A 14 -14.87 18.97 -3.39
CA LEU A 14 -15.75 20.13 -3.17
C LEU A 14 -15.02 21.42 -3.53
N VAL A 15 -15.33 21.88 -4.75
CA VAL A 15 -15.34 23.29 -5.16
C VAL A 15 -15.78 24.16 -3.97
N PRO A 16 -14.92 25.02 -3.41
CA PRO A 16 -15.34 26.02 -2.46
C PRO A 16 -15.15 27.38 -3.12
N PHE A 17 -15.96 27.73 -4.12
CA PHE A 17 -16.03 29.11 -4.62
C PHE A 17 -17.33 29.33 -5.40
N VAL A 18 -18.44 29.49 -4.68
CA VAL A 18 -19.54 30.33 -5.16
C VAL A 18 -20.13 31.06 -3.95
N PRO A 19 -19.88 32.37 -3.86
CA PRO A 19 -21.01 33.26 -3.70
C PRO A 19 -21.06 34.26 -4.85
N ASN A 20 -22.28 34.55 -5.30
CA ASN A 20 -22.68 35.75 -6.04
C ASN A 20 -22.36 35.86 -7.55
N LEU A 21 -22.80 34.91 -8.37
CA LEU A 21 -22.95 35.15 -9.82
C LEU A 21 -24.33 34.76 -10.39
N LEU A 22 -25.32 34.55 -9.52
CA LEU A 22 -26.71 34.27 -9.92
C LEU A 22 -27.58 35.54 -10.07
N GLU A 23 -26.96 36.72 -10.21
CA GLU A 23 -27.66 37.97 -10.55
C GLU A 23 -27.30 38.50 -11.95
N GLN A 24 -26.43 37.81 -12.70
CA GLN A 24 -25.92 38.33 -13.98
C GLN A 24 -26.41 37.62 -15.25
N PHE A 25 -27.32 36.64 -15.13
CA PHE A 25 -27.84 35.89 -16.27
C PHE A 25 -29.38 35.83 -16.33
N LEU A 26 -30.03 36.86 -15.81
CA LEU A 26 -31.38 37.25 -16.22
C LEU A 26 -31.23 38.35 -17.28
N ASP A 27 -30.81 38.01 -18.49
CA ASP A 27 -31.13 38.82 -19.66
C ASP A 27 -31.18 37.94 -20.92
N GLY A 28 -32.43 37.60 -21.27
CA GLY A 28 -32.96 37.73 -22.61
C GLY A 28 -32.13 37.19 -23.77
N ASP A 29 -32.08 35.87 -23.93
CA ASP A 29 -32.38 35.25 -25.23
C ASP A 29 -32.75 33.77 -25.00
N GLY A 30 -33.98 33.43 -25.37
CA GLY A 30 -34.53 32.09 -25.26
C GLY A 30 -33.78 31.12 -26.16
N MET A 31 -32.84 30.37 -25.60
CA MET A 31 -32.28 29.19 -26.27
C MET A 31 -33.23 28.02 -26.02
N ASP A 32 -33.95 27.62 -27.07
CA ASP A 32 -34.90 26.49 -27.05
C ASP A 32 -34.17 25.19 -26.68
N LEU A 33 -34.47 24.64 -25.50
CA LEU A 33 -33.90 23.38 -24.99
C LEU A 33 -34.28 22.15 -25.84
N SER A 34 -35.21 22.28 -26.79
CA SER A 34 -35.63 21.21 -27.70
C SER A 34 -34.53 20.79 -28.67
N VAL A 35 -33.60 21.69 -29.01
CA VAL A 35 -32.50 21.41 -29.95
C VAL A 35 -31.43 20.49 -29.34
N ILE A 36 -31.26 20.55 -28.01
CA ILE A 36 -30.30 19.70 -27.28
C ILE A 36 -30.84 18.27 -27.16
N ASP A 37 -32.15 18.12 -26.98
CA ASP A 37 -32.81 16.81 -26.85
C ASP A 37 -32.80 16.04 -28.19
N ASP A 38 -32.99 16.75 -29.31
CA ASP A 38 -32.90 16.18 -30.66
C ASP A 38 -31.48 15.71 -31.01
N CYS A 39 -30.43 16.37 -30.50
CA CYS A 39 -29.05 15.93 -30.69
C CYS A 39 -28.66 14.70 -29.84
N LEU A 40 -29.26 14.53 -28.66
CA LEU A 40 -29.00 13.37 -27.79
C LEU A 40 -29.76 12.11 -28.25
N CYS A 41 -30.88 12.27 -28.97
CA CYS A 41 -31.72 11.17 -29.46
C CYS A 41 -31.44 10.75 -30.91
N ALA A 42 -30.64 11.50 -31.69
CA ALA A 42 -30.36 11.18 -33.08
C ALA A 42 -29.45 9.94 -33.23
N LYS A 43 -29.96 8.90 -33.90
CA LYS A 43 -29.14 7.80 -34.44
C LYS A 43 -28.02 8.34 -35.34
N PRO A 44 -26.83 7.72 -35.36
CA PRO A 44 -25.64 8.26 -35.99
C PRO A 44 -25.72 8.06 -37.51
N THR A 45 -26.51 8.87 -38.22
CA THR A 45 -26.60 8.81 -39.69
C THR A 45 -26.66 10.16 -40.39
N SER A 46 -26.68 11.30 -39.68
CA SER A 46 -26.55 12.62 -40.31
C SER A 46 -25.23 13.29 -39.91
N SER A 47 -24.39 13.53 -40.92
CA SER A 47 -23.03 14.07 -40.86
C SER A 47 -22.95 15.56 -40.49
N HIS A 48 -23.89 16.07 -39.68
CA HIS A 48 -23.94 17.48 -39.28
C HIS A 48 -24.01 17.67 -37.75
N CYS A 49 -23.49 16.73 -36.96
CA CYS A 49 -23.11 17.03 -35.58
C CYS A 49 -21.67 17.54 -35.56
N ILE A 50 -21.49 18.80 -35.13
CA ILE A 50 -20.18 19.47 -34.95
C ILE A 50 -19.32 18.74 -33.89
N PHE A 51 -19.89 17.80 -33.14
CA PHE A 51 -19.20 16.92 -32.19
C PHE A 51 -18.55 15.67 -32.83
N GLY A 52 -18.25 15.73 -34.12
CA GLY A 52 -17.42 14.74 -34.80
C GLY A 52 -15.94 14.95 -34.50
N GLN A 53 -15.44 14.26 -33.47
CA GLN A 53 -14.18 13.48 -33.47
C GLN A 53 -13.57 13.38 -32.05
N ASN A 54 -13.48 12.15 -31.55
CA ASN A 54 -12.59 11.67 -30.49
C ASN A 54 -12.71 12.22 -29.06
N LYS A 55 -13.59 13.17 -28.75
CA LYS A 55 -13.81 13.61 -27.37
C LYS A 55 -14.86 12.72 -26.67
N HIS A 56 -14.45 12.09 -25.58
CA HIS A 56 -15.36 11.31 -24.73
C HIS A 56 -16.51 12.23 -24.26
N SER A 57 -17.76 11.74 -24.27
CA SER A 57 -18.96 12.50 -23.88
C SER A 57 -18.85 13.25 -22.54
N LEU A 58 -18.07 12.75 -21.58
CA LEU A 58 -17.81 13.42 -20.30
C LEU A 58 -16.88 14.64 -20.42
N ASN A 59 -15.95 14.63 -21.38
CA ASN A 59 -15.06 15.76 -21.68
C ASN A 59 -15.84 16.91 -22.34
N LEU A 60 -16.89 16.58 -23.09
CA LEU A 60 -17.80 17.54 -23.68
C LEU A 60 -18.70 18.18 -22.62
N ILE A 61 -19.20 17.38 -21.69
CA ILE A 61 -19.98 17.86 -20.54
C ILE A 61 -19.14 18.78 -19.65
N SER A 62 -17.83 18.50 -19.48
CA SER A 62 -16.91 19.39 -18.75
C SER A 62 -16.53 20.68 -19.46
N GLU A 63 -16.64 20.72 -20.79
CA GLU A 63 -16.42 21.97 -21.55
C GLU A 63 -17.67 22.88 -21.51
N CYS A 64 -18.86 22.34 -21.22
CA CYS A 64 -20.12 23.11 -21.20
C CYS A 64 -20.50 23.70 -19.84
N ASP A 65 -19.77 23.39 -18.75
CA ASP A 65 -19.90 23.93 -17.39
C ASP A 65 -21.36 24.08 -16.86
N TYR A 66 -22.24 23.17 -17.27
CA TYR A 66 -23.66 23.22 -16.94
C TYR A 66 -23.99 22.28 -15.79
N ALA A 67 -24.05 22.84 -14.57
CA ALA A 67 -24.24 22.10 -13.32
C ALA A 67 -25.46 21.13 -13.29
N PRO A 68 -26.65 21.45 -13.86
CA PRO A 68 -27.81 20.55 -13.79
C PRO A 68 -27.64 19.23 -14.59
N LEU A 69 -26.74 19.19 -15.57
CA LEU A 69 -26.49 17.98 -16.37
C LEU A 69 -25.61 16.96 -15.60
N TYR A 70 -24.81 17.42 -14.65
CA TYR A 70 -24.04 16.56 -13.75
C TYR A 70 -24.93 15.84 -12.74
N ASP A 71 -26.05 16.44 -12.34
CA ASP A 71 -27.02 15.85 -11.42
C ASP A 71 -27.94 14.82 -12.08
N HIS A 72 -27.85 14.66 -13.41
CA HIS A 72 -28.66 13.69 -14.12
C HIS A 72 -28.28 12.26 -13.70
N ARG A 73 -29.29 11.46 -13.28
CA ARG A 73 -29.09 10.09 -12.79
C ARG A 73 -28.25 9.21 -13.71
N LEU A 74 -28.35 9.38 -15.02
CA LEU A 74 -27.55 8.61 -16.00
C LEU A 74 -26.06 9.00 -15.98
N VAL A 75 -25.74 10.27 -15.72
CA VAL A 75 -24.35 10.76 -15.64
C VAL A 75 -23.73 10.30 -14.32
N ILE A 76 -24.44 10.47 -13.20
CA ILE A 76 -23.99 9.99 -11.88
C ILE A 76 -23.75 8.48 -11.91
N THR A 77 -24.71 7.68 -12.37
CA THR A 77 -24.57 6.22 -12.42
C THR A 77 -23.45 5.77 -13.35
N SER A 78 -23.22 6.48 -14.47
CA SER A 78 -22.12 6.17 -15.39
C SER A 78 -20.74 6.53 -14.79
N VAL A 79 -20.63 7.67 -14.11
CA VAL A 79 -19.40 8.10 -13.43
C VAL A 79 -19.10 7.19 -12.24
N ASP A 80 -20.09 6.89 -11.41
CA ASP A 80 -19.97 5.98 -10.27
C ASP A 80 -19.59 4.56 -10.71
N SER A 81 -20.19 4.06 -11.78
CA SER A 81 -19.85 2.74 -12.34
C SER A 81 -18.38 2.68 -12.78
N LYS A 82 -17.91 3.69 -13.53
CA LYS A 82 -16.51 3.79 -13.97
C LYS A 82 -15.55 3.95 -12.79
N ALA A 83 -15.88 4.82 -11.84
CA ALA A 83 -15.08 5.04 -10.64
C ALA A 83 -15.00 3.76 -9.77
N ASN A 84 -16.09 3.02 -9.65
CA ASN A 84 -16.15 1.77 -8.89
C ASN A 84 -15.33 0.66 -9.57
N ILE A 85 -15.39 0.53 -10.90
CA ILE A 85 -14.56 -0.42 -11.65
C ILE A 85 -13.07 -0.07 -11.46
N PHE A 86 -12.70 1.20 -11.64
CA PHE A 86 -11.32 1.65 -11.46
C PHE A 86 -10.82 1.40 -10.03
N ARG A 87 -11.64 1.74 -9.02
CA ARG A 87 -11.33 1.49 -7.60
C ARG A 87 -11.12 0.01 -7.31
N ASN A 88 -11.96 -0.87 -7.87
CA ASN A 88 -11.86 -2.30 -7.65
C ASN A 88 -10.61 -2.89 -8.30
N ILE A 89 -10.29 -2.50 -9.54
CA ILE A 89 -9.07 -2.92 -10.23
C ILE A 89 -7.83 -2.46 -9.45
N LEU A 90 -7.81 -1.20 -9.03
CA LEU A 90 -6.73 -0.63 -8.25
C LEU A 90 -6.53 -1.37 -6.92
N SER A 91 -7.62 -1.64 -6.21
CA SER A 91 -7.60 -2.37 -4.94
C SER A 91 -7.08 -3.79 -5.12
N PHE A 92 -7.45 -4.46 -6.22
CA PHE A 92 -6.94 -5.79 -6.56
C PHE A 92 -5.42 -5.77 -6.75
N PHE A 93 -4.88 -4.81 -7.50
CA PHE A 93 -3.43 -4.67 -7.67
C PHE A 93 -2.70 -4.43 -6.34
N ILE A 94 -3.25 -3.58 -5.47
CA ILE A 94 -2.67 -3.31 -4.15
C ILE A 94 -2.57 -4.59 -3.31
N ILE A 95 -3.68 -5.34 -3.21
CA ILE A 95 -3.69 -6.61 -2.48
C ILE A 95 -2.71 -7.60 -3.10
N LEU A 96 -2.66 -7.69 -4.43
CA LEU A 96 -1.78 -8.60 -5.14
C LEU A 96 -0.30 -8.30 -4.82
N PHE A 97 0.13 -7.04 -4.97
CA PHE A 97 1.50 -6.64 -4.64
C PHE A 97 1.83 -6.83 -3.17
N GLN A 98 0.89 -6.49 -2.26
CA GLN A 98 1.08 -6.71 -0.84
C GLN A 98 1.22 -8.21 -0.51
N THR A 99 0.42 -9.07 -1.14
CA THR A 99 0.47 -10.52 -0.93
C THR A 99 1.78 -11.10 -1.46
N LEU A 100 2.26 -10.64 -2.62
CA LEU A 100 3.56 -11.04 -3.16
C LEU A 100 4.71 -10.61 -2.23
N TYR A 101 4.65 -9.40 -1.70
CA TYR A 101 5.65 -8.91 -0.74
C TYR A 101 5.63 -9.73 0.56
N VAL A 102 4.44 -10.04 1.10
CA VAL A 102 4.29 -10.91 2.28
C VAL A 102 4.85 -12.30 2.00
N ALA A 103 4.54 -12.89 0.84
CA ALA A 103 5.05 -14.21 0.44
C ALA A 103 6.57 -14.21 0.31
N LEU A 104 7.16 -13.16 -0.27
CA LEU A 104 8.60 -12.97 -0.34
C LEU A 104 9.22 -12.87 1.07
N TYR A 105 8.69 -11.99 1.91
CA TYR A 105 9.20 -11.75 3.26
C TYR A 105 9.15 -13.03 4.12
N THR A 106 7.99 -13.69 4.15
CA THR A 106 7.79 -14.93 4.91
C THR A 106 8.58 -16.09 4.34
N GLY A 107 8.65 -16.22 3.00
CA GLY A 107 9.45 -17.24 2.34
C GLY A 107 10.92 -17.13 2.68
N VAL A 108 11.49 -15.92 2.65
CA VAL A 108 12.88 -15.70 3.06
C VAL A 108 13.10 -16.11 4.51
N ILE A 109 12.18 -15.77 5.42
CA ILE A 109 12.32 -16.10 6.85
C ILE A 109 12.24 -17.60 7.11
N ILE A 110 11.30 -18.30 6.48
CA ILE A 110 11.14 -19.76 6.63
C ILE A 110 12.39 -20.50 6.15
N VAL A 111 12.98 -20.05 5.04
CA VAL A 111 14.16 -20.68 4.45
C VAL A 111 15.45 -20.28 5.19
N THR A 112 15.46 -19.13 5.89
CA THR A 112 16.60 -18.71 6.70
C THR A 112 16.73 -19.60 7.94
N ARG A 113 17.79 -20.42 7.98
CA ARG A 113 18.04 -21.34 9.09
C ARG A 113 18.30 -20.57 10.38
N THR A 114 17.78 -21.06 11.50
CA THR A 114 18.06 -20.54 12.84
C THR A 114 19.14 -21.41 13.53
N PRO A 115 19.88 -20.91 14.53
CA PRO A 115 20.83 -21.67 15.35
C PRO A 115 20.25 -22.98 15.92
N LYS A 116 18.94 -23.02 16.21
CA LYS A 116 18.25 -24.24 16.65
C LYS A 116 18.33 -25.38 15.63
N TYR A 117 18.38 -25.06 14.34
CA TYR A 117 18.60 -26.05 13.27
C TYR A 117 19.94 -26.79 13.44
N TYR A 118 20.93 -26.13 14.04
CA TYR A 118 22.28 -26.66 14.27
C TYR A 118 22.48 -27.21 15.68
N ASN A 119 21.40 -27.47 16.41
CA ASN A 119 21.42 -28.00 17.78
C ASN A 119 22.10 -27.08 18.81
N HIS A 120 22.17 -25.77 18.52
CA HIS A 120 22.62 -24.74 19.46
C HIS A 120 21.43 -23.88 19.91
N SER A 121 21.40 -23.48 21.19
CA SER A 121 20.38 -22.56 21.70
C SER A 121 20.85 -21.10 21.58
N TYR A 122 19.91 -20.16 21.39
CA TYR A 122 20.24 -18.73 21.40
C TYR A 122 20.69 -18.22 22.77
N VAL A 123 20.33 -18.92 23.85
CA VAL A 123 20.69 -18.56 25.22
C VAL A 123 22.19 -18.79 25.44
N ASP A 124 22.75 -19.82 24.80
CA ASP A 124 24.18 -20.11 24.86
C ASP A 124 25.03 -19.08 24.08
N LEU A 125 24.42 -18.37 23.13
CA LEU A 125 25.05 -17.45 22.18
C LEU A 125 24.72 -15.97 22.48
N GLU A 126 24.06 -15.68 23.61
CA GLU A 126 23.54 -14.34 23.93
C GLU A 126 24.65 -13.31 24.22
N ASN A 127 25.77 -13.77 24.79
CA ASN A 127 26.95 -12.94 25.05
C ASN A 127 27.94 -12.89 23.88
N ASP A 128 27.69 -13.66 22.82
CA ASP A 128 28.63 -13.80 21.73
C ASP A 128 28.44 -12.73 20.67
N THR A 129 29.56 -12.24 20.15
CA THR A 129 29.52 -11.37 18.97
C THR A 129 28.97 -12.13 17.77
N CYS A 130 28.29 -11.42 16.86
CA CYS A 130 27.70 -12.05 15.67
C CYS A 130 28.73 -12.83 14.82
N ILE A 131 29.99 -12.37 14.78
CA ILE A 131 31.09 -13.06 14.09
C ILE A 131 31.42 -14.37 14.79
N TYR A 132 31.51 -14.36 16.13
CA TYR A 132 31.79 -15.57 16.91
C TYR A 132 30.67 -16.61 16.76
N MET A 133 29.42 -16.18 16.88
CA MET A 133 28.26 -17.06 16.66
C MET A 133 28.29 -17.70 15.27
N CYS A 134 28.60 -16.91 14.23
CA CYS A 134 28.70 -17.42 12.88
C CYS A 134 29.84 -18.44 12.74
N ASN A 135 31.02 -18.14 13.27
CA ASN A 135 32.18 -19.02 13.22
C ASN A 135 31.95 -20.34 13.98
N VAL A 136 31.31 -20.30 15.16
CA VAL A 136 30.95 -21.48 15.93
C VAL A 136 30.01 -22.36 15.10
N LEU A 137 28.91 -21.78 14.60
CA LEU A 137 27.92 -22.52 13.81
C LEU A 137 28.53 -23.08 12.51
N THR A 138 29.44 -22.37 11.86
CA THR A 138 30.10 -22.87 10.65
C THR A 138 31.13 -23.95 10.92
N ASN A 139 31.86 -23.90 12.04
CA ASN A 139 32.86 -24.91 12.39
C ASN A 139 32.25 -26.18 13.01
N THR A 140 31.15 -26.06 13.76
CA THR A 140 30.56 -27.22 14.45
C THR A 140 29.74 -28.11 13.52
N THR A 141 29.41 -27.64 12.31
CA THR A 141 28.48 -28.36 11.43
C THR A 141 29.17 -28.86 10.16
N TYR A 142 29.32 -30.18 10.07
CA TYR A 142 29.77 -30.91 8.87
C TYR A 142 28.81 -30.77 7.65
N HIS A 143 27.75 -29.98 7.77
CA HIS A 143 26.67 -29.78 6.79
C HIS A 143 26.70 -28.42 6.08
N PHE A 144 27.77 -27.63 6.22
CA PHE A 144 27.97 -26.42 5.42
C PHE A 144 28.39 -26.78 3.99
N ASP A 145 27.44 -27.31 3.22
CA ASP A 145 27.62 -27.52 1.80
C ASP A 145 27.33 -26.21 1.04
N TYR A 146 28.41 -25.48 0.77
CA TYR A 146 28.42 -24.24 -0.01
C TYR A 146 27.96 -24.47 -1.47
N SER A 147 27.94 -25.72 -1.94
CA SER A 147 27.61 -26.12 -3.32
C SER A 147 26.11 -26.22 -3.60
N ASN A 148 25.24 -26.02 -2.61
CA ASN A 148 23.81 -26.27 -2.80
C ASN A 148 23.10 -25.11 -3.52
N HIS A 149 22.42 -25.40 -4.64
CA HIS A 149 21.56 -24.46 -5.38
C HIS A 149 20.58 -23.65 -4.47
N GLY A 150 20.17 -24.21 -3.33
CA GLY A 150 19.28 -23.53 -2.38
C GLY A 150 19.87 -22.28 -1.73
N THR A 151 21.19 -22.21 -1.48
CA THR A 151 21.82 -21.04 -0.86
C THR A 151 21.86 -19.86 -1.83
N PHE A 152 22.11 -20.12 -3.11
CA PHE A 152 22.07 -19.11 -4.17
C PHE A 152 20.66 -18.54 -4.37
N ILE A 153 19.64 -19.40 -4.40
CA ILE A 153 18.24 -18.96 -4.52
C ILE A 153 17.83 -18.08 -3.34
N LEU A 154 18.20 -18.47 -2.11
CA LEU A 154 17.95 -17.66 -0.91
C LEU A 154 18.63 -16.29 -1.00
N TYR A 155 19.88 -16.24 -1.47
CA TYR A 155 20.60 -14.99 -1.67
C TYR A 155 19.87 -14.05 -2.65
N ILE A 156 19.37 -14.59 -3.77
CA ILE A 156 18.58 -13.81 -4.74
C ILE A 156 17.30 -13.27 -4.11
N PHE A 157 16.52 -14.10 -3.41
CA PHE A 157 15.29 -13.63 -2.76
C PHE A 157 15.55 -12.58 -1.68
N ARG A 158 16.65 -12.71 -0.92
CA ARG A 158 17.08 -11.69 0.05
C ARG A 158 17.46 -10.37 -0.61
N LEU A 159 18.17 -10.43 -1.75
CA LEU A 159 18.52 -9.24 -2.52
C LEU A 159 17.27 -8.54 -3.05
N ILE A 160 16.30 -9.32 -3.58
CA ILE A 160 15.01 -8.78 -4.02
C ILE A 160 14.29 -8.13 -2.84
N LEU A 161 14.22 -8.79 -1.68
CA LEU A 161 13.60 -8.23 -0.47
C LEU A 161 14.26 -6.92 -0.04
N LEU A 162 15.59 -6.85 -0.06
CA LEU A 162 16.35 -5.64 0.26
C LEU A 162 16.01 -4.51 -0.71
N ILE A 163 16.06 -4.77 -2.01
CA ILE A 163 15.75 -3.77 -3.05
C ILE A 163 14.31 -3.27 -2.92
N CYS A 164 13.34 -4.18 -2.78
CA CYS A 164 11.93 -3.82 -2.59
C CYS A 164 11.72 -2.95 -1.35
N SER A 165 12.35 -3.31 -0.22
CA SER A 165 12.22 -2.57 1.03
C SER A 165 12.87 -1.17 0.95
N CYS A 166 14.03 -1.05 0.30
CA CYS A 166 14.66 0.25 0.06
C CYS A 166 13.82 1.16 -0.84
N ILE A 167 13.23 0.61 -1.91
CA ILE A 167 12.32 1.37 -2.78
C ILE A 167 11.07 1.80 -2.01
N ALA A 168 10.52 0.94 -1.15
CA ALA A 168 9.36 1.25 -0.34
C ALA A 168 9.65 2.36 0.70
N LEU A 169 10.81 2.33 1.36
CA LEU A 169 11.26 3.42 2.24
C LEU A 169 11.47 4.73 1.49
N LEU A 170 12.06 4.69 0.29
CA LEU A 170 12.23 5.90 -0.52
C LEU A 170 10.87 6.49 -0.91
N LYS A 171 9.90 5.64 -1.26
CA LYS A 171 8.52 6.04 -1.55
C LYS A 171 7.86 6.69 -0.32
N GLU A 172 8.01 6.10 0.86
CA GLU A 172 7.51 6.70 2.13
C GLU A 172 8.17 8.05 2.42
N PHE A 173 9.48 8.16 2.20
CA PHE A 173 10.21 9.42 2.37
C PHE A 173 9.69 10.52 1.45
N ILE A 174 9.49 10.22 0.17
CA ILE A 174 8.88 11.16 -0.79
C ILE A 174 7.47 11.55 -0.33
N GLN A 175 6.68 10.58 0.14
CA GLN A 175 5.31 10.84 0.59
C GLN A 175 5.26 11.75 1.83
N ILE A 176 6.19 11.60 2.77
CA ILE A 176 6.35 12.50 3.93
C ILE A 176 6.61 13.93 3.46
N LEU A 177 7.46 14.11 2.45
CA LEU A 177 7.80 15.42 1.91
C LEU A 177 6.66 16.06 1.13
N THR A 178 5.98 15.31 0.27
CA THR A 178 4.93 15.85 -0.61
C THR A 178 3.59 16.04 0.10
N GLN A 179 3.24 15.22 1.09
CA GLN A 179 1.89 15.16 1.64
C GLN A 179 1.84 15.14 3.18
N ARG A 180 2.61 16.03 3.80
CA ARG A 180 2.83 16.08 5.26
C ARG A 180 1.54 16.01 6.09
N GLU A 181 0.55 16.85 5.83
CA GLU A 181 -0.68 16.91 6.65
C GLU A 181 -1.50 15.61 6.57
N ARG A 182 -1.57 15.04 5.36
CA ARG A 182 -2.32 13.82 5.12
C ARG A 182 -1.61 12.59 5.64
N TYR A 183 -0.28 12.61 5.58
CA TYR A 183 0.58 11.57 6.14
C TYR A 183 0.33 11.36 7.63
N PHE A 184 0.23 12.45 8.40
CA PHE A 184 -0.05 12.37 9.84
C PHE A 184 -1.49 11.97 10.16
N ARG A 185 -2.46 12.16 9.25
CA ARG A 185 -3.83 11.69 9.44
C ARG A 185 -3.93 10.16 9.41
N GLU A 186 -3.12 9.50 8.59
CA GLU A 186 -3.04 8.02 8.49
C GLU A 186 -1.77 7.49 9.17
N PHE A 187 -1.36 8.13 10.27
CA PHE A 187 -0.09 7.87 10.97
C PHE A 187 0.14 6.39 11.27
N PHE A 188 -0.86 5.66 11.76
CA PHE A 188 -0.70 4.25 12.14
C PHE A 188 -0.33 3.35 10.95
N LEU A 189 -1.01 3.53 9.81
CA LEU A 189 -0.74 2.72 8.61
C LEU A 189 0.65 3.04 8.06
N ASN A 190 0.99 4.32 8.00
CA ASN A 190 2.29 4.76 7.50
C ASN A 190 3.43 4.32 8.43
N LEU A 191 3.24 4.37 9.74
CA LEU A 191 4.19 3.86 10.73
C LEU A 191 4.41 2.34 10.57
N LEU A 192 3.33 1.59 10.35
CA LEU A 192 3.41 0.15 10.13
C LEU A 192 4.16 -0.19 8.83
N GLU A 193 3.95 0.59 7.75
CA GLU A 193 4.70 0.46 6.50
C GLU A 193 6.19 0.76 6.72
N ILE A 194 6.54 1.89 7.33
CA ILE A 194 7.94 2.24 7.67
C ILE A 194 8.60 1.15 8.52
N LEU A 195 7.91 0.68 9.56
CA LEU A 195 8.44 -0.34 10.47
C LEU A 195 8.70 -1.65 9.72
N THR A 196 7.76 -2.07 8.87
CA THR A 196 7.89 -3.27 8.03
C THR A 196 9.10 -3.17 7.11
N ASP A 197 9.20 -2.08 6.36
CA ASP A 197 10.26 -1.90 5.37
C ASP A 197 11.63 -1.75 6.04
N SER A 198 11.70 -1.05 7.18
CA SER A 198 12.91 -0.92 7.99
C SER A 198 13.37 -2.27 8.55
N CYS A 199 12.44 -3.06 9.09
CA CYS A 199 12.73 -4.43 9.54
C CYS A 199 13.21 -5.31 8.38
N GLY A 200 12.59 -5.18 7.21
CA GLY A 200 13.02 -5.85 5.98
C GLY A 200 14.46 -5.56 5.59
N VAL A 201 14.88 -4.28 5.65
CA VAL A 201 16.27 -3.89 5.39
C VAL A 201 17.23 -4.48 6.43
N ILE A 202 16.93 -4.32 7.72
CA ILE A 202 17.79 -4.81 8.81
C ILE A 202 17.93 -6.35 8.75
N PHE A 203 16.85 -7.05 8.41
CA PHE A 203 16.86 -8.49 8.28
C PHE A 203 17.58 -8.96 7.00
N ALA A 204 17.46 -8.24 5.88
CA ALA A 204 18.02 -8.65 4.59
C ALA A 204 19.52 -8.30 4.43
N ILE A 205 20.01 -7.24 5.08
CA ILE A 205 21.41 -6.79 4.95
C ILE A 205 22.42 -7.83 5.47
N ASP A 206 23.56 -7.95 4.78
CA ASP A 206 24.71 -8.72 5.27
C ASP A 206 25.60 -7.82 6.10
N THR A 207 25.70 -8.11 7.38
CA THR A 207 26.50 -7.32 8.34
C THR A 207 27.96 -7.75 8.36
N ASN A 208 28.23 -9.02 8.06
CA ASN A 208 29.55 -9.63 8.14
C ASN A 208 29.83 -10.53 6.92
N ILE A 209 31.11 -10.73 6.63
CA ILE A 209 31.58 -11.65 5.58
C ILE A 209 31.02 -13.06 5.82
N CYS A 210 30.99 -13.50 7.09
CA CYS A 210 30.42 -14.80 7.44
C CYS A 210 28.92 -14.89 7.12
N SER A 211 28.11 -13.86 7.43
CA SER A 211 26.67 -13.80 7.07
C SER A 211 26.44 -13.89 5.56
N LYS A 212 27.33 -13.26 4.77
CA LYS A 212 27.25 -13.29 3.32
C LYS A 212 27.39 -14.71 2.77
N TYR A 213 28.28 -15.51 3.35
CA TYR A 213 28.59 -16.86 2.87
C TYR A 213 27.71 -17.95 3.50
N SER A 214 27.44 -17.86 4.80
CA SER A 214 26.69 -18.89 5.54
C SER A 214 25.18 -18.65 5.56
N SER A 215 24.72 -17.44 5.20
CA SER A 215 23.34 -16.97 5.41
C SER A 215 22.84 -17.00 6.86
N ILE A 216 23.72 -17.22 7.84
CA ILE A 216 23.40 -17.10 9.27
C ILE A 216 23.28 -15.62 9.63
N ARG A 217 22.24 -15.28 10.40
CA ARG A 217 21.98 -13.91 10.84
C ARG A 217 22.36 -13.68 12.29
N CYS A 218 22.59 -12.43 12.67
CA CYS A 218 22.78 -12.07 14.07
C CYS A 218 21.46 -12.17 14.85
N LYS A 219 21.52 -12.34 16.18
CA LYS A 219 20.33 -12.41 17.06
C LYS A 219 19.35 -11.26 16.80
N TYR A 220 19.82 -10.01 16.86
CA TYR A 220 18.98 -8.83 16.61
C TYR A 220 18.31 -8.86 15.23
N GLN A 221 18.96 -9.40 14.18
CA GLN A 221 18.36 -9.49 12.86
C GLN A 221 17.17 -10.45 12.86
N TYR A 222 17.23 -11.56 13.60
CA TYR A 222 16.07 -12.44 13.77
C TYR A 222 14.95 -11.78 14.55
N ASP A 223 15.27 -11.00 15.59
CA ASP A 223 14.26 -10.26 16.36
C ASP A 223 13.53 -9.24 15.47
N PHE A 224 14.28 -8.46 14.67
CA PHE A 224 13.69 -7.56 13.67
C PHE A 224 12.96 -8.31 12.55
N GLY A 225 13.45 -9.47 12.12
CA GLY A 225 12.77 -10.32 11.15
C GLY A 225 11.41 -10.81 11.67
N ALA A 226 11.35 -11.26 12.92
CA ALA A 226 10.11 -11.70 13.56
C ALA A 226 9.12 -10.54 13.73
N LEU A 227 9.59 -9.38 14.19
CA LEU A 227 8.78 -8.16 14.26
C LEU A 227 8.24 -7.77 12.88
N GLY A 228 9.10 -7.80 11.85
CA GLY A 228 8.72 -7.48 10.48
C GLY A 228 7.68 -8.44 9.90
N VAL A 229 7.73 -9.74 10.20
CA VAL A 229 6.68 -10.70 9.82
C VAL A 229 5.35 -10.31 10.43
N ALA A 230 5.32 -10.03 11.73
CA ALA A 230 4.09 -9.62 12.40
C ALA A 230 3.51 -8.34 11.76
N CYS A 231 4.37 -7.37 11.45
CA CYS A 231 3.97 -6.13 10.79
C CYS A 231 3.47 -6.36 9.36
N VAL A 232 4.16 -7.18 8.54
CA VAL A 232 3.78 -7.39 7.12
C VAL A 232 2.41 -8.08 7.00
N TRP A 233 2.13 -9.07 7.87
CA TRP A 233 0.84 -9.73 7.94
C TRP A 233 -0.26 -8.81 8.44
N THR A 234 0.04 -7.96 9.43
CA THR A 234 -0.90 -6.95 9.93
C THR A 234 -1.25 -5.94 8.84
N THR A 235 -0.25 -5.48 8.05
CA THR A 235 -0.47 -4.59 6.91
C THR A 235 -1.34 -5.24 5.84
N LEU A 236 -1.11 -6.54 5.55
CA LEU A 236 -1.94 -7.29 4.61
C LEU A 236 -3.40 -7.40 5.08
N LEU A 237 -3.62 -7.71 6.36
CA LEU A 237 -4.95 -7.77 6.95
C LEU A 237 -5.67 -6.42 6.83
N LEU A 238 -4.98 -5.32 7.15
CA LEU A 238 -5.53 -3.97 7.01
C LEU A 238 -5.85 -3.63 5.54
N ALA A 239 -5.01 -4.09 4.59
CA ALA A 239 -5.26 -3.94 3.16
C ALA A 239 -6.57 -4.62 2.75
N PHE A 240 -6.74 -5.90 3.13
CA PHE A 240 -7.96 -6.66 2.84
C PHE A 240 -9.22 -5.99 3.40
N VAL A 241 -9.14 -5.53 4.63
CA VAL A 241 -10.30 -4.94 5.31
C VAL A 241 -10.69 -3.59 4.68
N ASN A 242 -9.72 -2.78 4.28
CA ASN A 242 -9.97 -1.52 3.60
C ASN A 242 -10.50 -1.71 2.17
N SER A 243 -10.04 -2.73 1.45
CA SER A 243 -10.39 -2.96 0.05
C SER A 243 -11.71 -3.69 -0.18
N LEU A 244 -12.11 -4.65 0.68
CA LEU A 244 -13.27 -5.51 0.43
C LEU A 244 -14.63 -4.92 0.87
N LYS A 245 -14.72 -3.61 1.13
CA LYS A 245 -15.90 -2.97 1.78
C LYS A 245 -16.27 -3.60 3.14
N LEU A 246 -15.41 -4.46 3.68
CA LEU A 246 -15.45 -4.97 5.05
C LEU A 246 -15.07 -3.90 6.08
N GLY A 247 -14.95 -2.63 5.67
CA GLY A 247 -14.47 -1.51 6.48
C GLY A 247 -15.16 -1.32 7.82
N LYS A 248 -16.39 -1.83 8.01
CA LYS A 248 -17.04 -1.89 9.34
C LYS A 248 -16.22 -2.73 10.33
N TYR A 249 -15.70 -3.88 9.91
CA TYR A 249 -14.87 -4.76 10.73
C TYR A 249 -13.45 -4.19 10.93
N GLY A 250 -12.93 -3.39 10.00
CA GLY A 250 -11.63 -2.74 10.14
C GLY A 250 -11.63 -1.60 11.12
N LEU A 251 -12.69 -0.80 11.08
CA LEU A 251 -12.92 0.22 12.09
C LEU A 251 -13.03 -0.44 13.48
N LEU A 252 -13.69 -1.59 13.58
CA LEU A 252 -13.85 -2.32 14.83
C LEU A 252 -12.50 -2.90 15.32
N PHE A 253 -11.68 -3.46 14.44
CA PHE A 253 -10.33 -3.92 14.78
C PHE A 253 -9.44 -2.78 15.28
N ILE A 254 -9.42 -1.64 14.57
CA ILE A 254 -8.66 -0.45 14.98
C ILE A 254 -9.18 0.07 16.34
N THR A 255 -10.50 0.07 16.55
CA THR A 255 -11.11 0.50 17.82
C THR A 255 -10.69 -0.41 18.97
N ILE A 256 -10.74 -1.73 18.79
CA ILE A 256 -10.29 -2.70 19.81
C ILE A 256 -8.81 -2.54 20.10
N PHE A 257 -7.97 -2.38 19.08
CA PHE A 257 -6.54 -2.19 19.25
C PHE A 257 -6.22 -0.92 20.05
N LEU A 258 -6.87 0.20 19.71
CA LEU A 258 -6.73 1.47 20.44
C LEU A 258 -7.21 1.36 21.89
N TYR A 259 -8.34 0.69 22.13
CA TYR A 259 -8.84 0.43 23.49
C TYR A 259 -7.87 -0.45 24.29
N GLY A 260 -7.34 -1.51 23.68
CA GLY A 260 -6.36 -2.39 24.29
C GLY A 260 -5.09 -1.63 24.67
N LEU A 261 -4.62 -0.73 23.80
CA LEU A 261 -3.44 0.10 24.03
C LEU A 261 -3.67 1.13 25.15
N ALA A 262 -4.87 1.74 25.22
CA ALA A 262 -5.26 2.63 26.30
C ALA A 262 -5.33 1.91 27.67
N ILE A 263 -5.90 0.70 27.70
CA ILE A 263 -5.94 -0.13 28.91
C ILE A 263 -4.53 -0.55 29.33
N TYR A 264 -3.69 -0.95 28.38
CA TYR A 264 -2.29 -1.32 28.64
C TYR A 264 -1.47 -0.15 29.20
N LEU A 265 -1.61 1.05 28.64
CA LEU A 265 -0.98 2.26 29.16
C LEU A 265 -1.48 2.60 30.57
N HIS A 266 -2.78 2.44 30.83
CA HIS A 266 -3.33 2.63 32.18
C HIS A 266 -2.74 1.64 33.19
N PHE A 267 -2.51 0.39 32.77
CA PHE A 267 -1.91 -0.66 33.59
C PHE A 267 -0.42 -0.43 33.88
N ILE A 268 0.32 0.23 32.98
CA ILE A 268 1.73 0.59 33.18
C ILE A 268 1.88 1.81 34.10
N CYS A 269 0.91 2.72 34.08
CA CYS A 269 0.94 3.92 34.92
C CYS A 269 0.48 3.69 36.38
N TYR A 270 0.01 2.48 36.70
CA TYR A 270 -0.37 2.04 38.04
C TYR A 270 0.69 1.12 38.64
#